data_AF-A0A9X4R045-F1
#
_entry.id   AF-A0A9X4R045-F1
#
_cell.length_a   1.000
_cell.length_b   1.000
_cell.length_c   1.000
_cell.angle_alpha   90.00
_cell.angle_beta   90.00
_cell.angle_gamma   90.00
#
_symmetry.space_group_name_H-M   'P 1'
#
loop_
_entity.id
_entity.type
_entity.pdbx_description
1 polymer ?
#
loop_
_entity_poly.entity_id
_entity_poly.type
_entity_poly.pdbx_seq_one_letter_code
_entity_poly.pdbx_strand_id
1 'polypeptide(L)' 'MNEETIKIRYTVTYEKSLKVLAHANHEDCQIEEQIYYEMPTKEDEYTDAKVIRFEEPTIIDRGF' A
#
# COMPACT_ATOMS: atom_id res chain seq x y z
N MET A 1 2.07 -6.12 35.16
CA MET A 1 1.99 -6.16 33.69
C MET A 1 3.05 -5.19 33.20
N ASN A 2 4.06 -5.66 32.47
CA ASN A 2 5.13 -4.80 31.97
C ASN A 2 4.82 -4.48 30.51
N GLU A 3 4.98 -3.22 30.11
CA GLU A 3 4.87 -2.81 28.71
C GLU A 3 6.18 -3.15 27.99
N GLU A 4 6.07 -3.87 26.86
CA GLU A 4 7.19 -4.21 25.98
C GLU A 4 6.94 -3.61 24.59
N THR A 5 7.97 -3.02 23.98
CA THR A 5 7.92 -2.57 22.59
C THR A 5 8.31 -3.72 21.67
N ILE A 6 7.42 -4.13 20.76
CA ILE A 6 7.70 -5.15 19.74
C ILE A 6 7.68 -4.53 18.35
N LYS A 7 8.58 -4.98 17.49
CA LYS A 7 8.55 -4.64 16.06
C LYS A 7 7.86 -5.75 15.29
N ILE A 8 6.81 -5.41 14.56
CA ILE A 8 6.07 -6.36 13.71
C ILE A 8 6.20 -5.96 12.25
N ARG A 9 6.06 -6.95 11.37
CA ARG A 9 5.89 -6.79 9.92
C ARG A 9 4.59 -7.46 9.51
N TYR A 10 3.80 -6.79 8.68
CA TYR A 10 2.58 -7.33 8.11
C TYR A 10 2.33 -6.70 6.74
N THR A 11 1.57 -7.40 5.90
CA THR A 11 1.11 -6.87 4.61
C THR A 11 -0.27 -6.25 4.79
N VAL A 12 -0.49 -5.10 4.17
CA VAL A 12 -1.79 -4.44 4.12
C VAL A 12 -2.23 -4.37 2.66
N THR A 13 -3.45 -4.79 2.38
CA THR A 13 -4.07 -4.60 1.07
C THR A 13 -5.00 -3.42 1.11
N TYR A 14 -4.76 -2.48 0.21
CA TYR A 14 -5.56 -1.27 0.02
C TYR A 14 -6.36 -1.37 -1.28
N GLU A 15 -7.54 -0.77 -1.30
CA GLU A 15 -8.33 -0.58 -2.50
C GLU A 15 -8.72 0.90 -2.63
N LYS A 16 -8.46 1.48 -3.80
CA LYS A 16 -8.74 2.89 -4.09
C LYS A 16 -9.37 3.05 -5.46
N SER A 17 -10.41 3.87 -5.53
CA SER A 17 -10.96 4.34 -6.81
C SER A 17 -10.30 5.67 -7.16
N LEU A 18 -9.68 5.75 -8.34
CA LEU A 18 -8.97 6.93 -8.83
C LEU A 18 -9.59 7.41 -10.14
N LYS A 19 -9.53 8.72 -10.38
CA LYS A 19 -9.83 9.29 -11.69
C LYS A 19 -8.52 9.41 -12.45
N VAL A 20 -8.39 8.68 -13.54
CA VAL A 20 -7.23 8.73 -14.43
C VAL A 20 -7.61 9.38 -15.76
N LEU A 21 -6.67 10.11 -16.36
CA LEU A 21 -6.84 10.61 -17.72
C LEU A 21 -6.54 9.46 -18.69
N ALA A 22 -7.56 8.69 -19.04
CA ALA A 22 -7.44 7.66 -20.06
C ALA A 22 -7.69 8.27 -21.44
N HIS A 23 -6.72 8.15 -22.35
CA HIS A 23 -6.94 8.43 -23.77
C HIS A 23 -7.70 7.28 -24.42
N ALA A 24 -8.40 7.53 -25.54
CA ALA A 24 -9.28 6.54 -26.18
C ALA A 24 -8.59 5.22 -26.59
N ASN A 25 -7.25 5.21 -26.70
CA ASN A 25 -6.45 4.04 -27.04
C ASN A 25 -5.47 3.63 -25.92
N HIS A 26 -5.64 4.13 -24.70
CA HIS A 26 -4.80 3.67 -23.58
C HIS A 26 -5.20 2.26 -23.20
N GLU A 27 -4.24 1.35 -23.30
CA GLU A 27 -4.39 0.01 -22.73
C GLU A 27 -4.27 0.10 -21.20
N ASP A 28 -4.97 -0.79 -20.50
CA ASP A 28 -4.95 -0.83 -19.03
C ASP A 28 -3.52 -0.92 -18.49
N CYS A 29 -2.64 -1.68 -19.16
CA CYS A 29 -1.24 -1.83 -18.78
C CYS A 29 -0.44 -0.51 -18.79
N GLN A 30 -0.79 0.44 -19.68
CA GLN A 30 -0.15 1.76 -19.74
C GLN A 30 -0.58 2.64 -18.55
N ILE A 31 -1.84 2.51 -18.14
CA ILE A 31 -2.37 3.22 -16.96
C ILE A 31 -1.77 2.62 -15.69
N GLU A 32 -1.68 1.30 -15.59
CA GLU A 32 -1.04 0.59 -14.48
C GLU A 32 0.43 0.98 -14.34
N GLU A 33 1.17 1.04 -15.44
CA GLU A 33 2.58 1.44 -15.46
C GLU A 33 2.75 2.89 -14.99
N GLN A 34 1.91 3.82 -15.45
CA GLN A 34 1.94 5.20 -14.96
C GLN A 34 1.70 5.27 -13.44
N ILE A 35 0.67 4.57 -12.94
CA ILE A 35 0.37 4.54 -11.51
C ILE A 35 1.56 3.97 -10.73
N TYR A 36 2.13 2.85 -11.17
CA TYR A 36 3.28 2.21 -10.54
C TYR A 36 4.47 3.16 -10.39
N TYR A 37 4.76 3.99 -11.41
CA TYR A 37 5.84 4.97 -11.34
C TYR A 37 5.54 6.16 -10.43
N GLU A 38 4.28 6.55 -10.28
CA GLU A 38 3.87 7.66 -9.40
C GLU A 38 3.84 7.26 -7.92
N MET A 39 3.43 6.02 -7.60
CA MET A 39 3.21 5.55 -6.23
C MET A 39 4.37 5.83 -5.26
N PRO A 40 5.66 5.57 -5.58
CA PRO A 40 6.76 5.84 -4.65
C PRO A 40 6.93 7.31 -4.29
N THR A 41 6.53 8.22 -5.19
CA THR A 41 6.64 9.67 -4.96
C THR A 41 5.40 10.28 -4.30
N LYS A 42 4.30 9.52 -4.23
CA LYS A 42 3.00 9.94 -3.71
C LYS A 42 2.42 8.91 -2.74
N GLU A 43 3.27 8.30 -1.92
CA GLU A 43 2.90 7.18 -1.05
C GLU A 43 1.66 7.46 -0.20
N ASP A 44 1.59 8.66 0.40
CA ASP A 44 0.45 9.10 1.22
C ASP A 44 -0.87 9.10 0.43
N GLU A 45 -0.84 9.53 -0.84
CA GLU A 45 -2.04 9.57 -1.68
C GLU A 45 -2.57 8.16 -1.96
N TYR A 46 -1.69 7.17 -2.11
CA TYR A 46 -2.09 5.79 -2.42
C TYR A 46 -2.37 4.95 -1.17
N THR A 47 -1.86 5.35 0.01
CA THR A 47 -2.07 4.64 1.29
C THR A 47 -3.22 5.21 2.13
N ASP A 48 -3.71 6.42 1.84
CA ASP A 48 -5.01 6.94 2.33
C ASP A 48 -6.19 6.30 1.57
N ALA A 49 -6.20 4.98 1.55
CA ALA A 49 -7.18 4.16 0.86
C ALA A 49 -7.89 3.27 1.88
N LYS A 50 -9.02 2.71 1.48
CA LYS A 50 -9.72 1.76 2.35
C LYS A 50 -8.84 0.51 2.49
N VAL A 51 -8.44 0.20 3.71
CA VAL A 51 -7.83 -1.10 4.01
C VAL A 51 -8.91 -2.17 3.89
N ILE A 52 -8.66 -3.16 3.03
CA ILE A 52 -9.59 -4.28 2.82
C ILE A 52 -9.09 -5.56 3.48
N ARG A 53 -7.79 -5.67 3.77
CA ARG A 53 -7.20 -6.85 4.41
C ARG A 53 -5.91 -6.53 5.15
N PHE A 54 -5.75 -7.17 6.30
CA PHE A 54 -4.48 -7.35 6.98
C PHE A 54 -4.07 -8.82 6.86
N GLU A 55 -2.82 -9.07 6.47
CA GLU A 55 -2.23 -10.40 6.59
C GLU A 55 -1.67 -10.63 8.00
N GLU A 56 -1.36 -11.89 8.32
CA GLU A 56 -0.86 -12.27 9.63
C GLU A 56 0.46 -11.54 9.96
N PRO A 57 0.57 -10.87 11.12
CA PRO A 57 1.78 -10.17 11.49
C PRO A 57 2.88 -11.13 11.94
N THR A 58 4.11 -10.85 11.54
CA THR A 58 5.32 -11.53 12.03
C THR A 58 6.08 -10.59 12.97
N ILE A 59 6.42 -11.07 14.17
CA ILE A 59 7.33 -10.34 15.08
C ILE A 59 8.74 -10.44 14.49
N ILE A 60 9.38 -9.30 14.25
CA ILE A 60 10.72 -9.23 13.67
C ILE A 60 11.78 -8.77 14.66
N ASP A 61 11.39 -8.13 15.77
CA ASP A 61 12.30 -7.76 16.85
C ASP A 61 11.57 -7.59 18.18
N ARG A 62 12.25 -7.96 19.27
CA ARG A 62 11.82 -7.79 20.66
C ARG A 62 12.88 -7.09 21.53
N GLY A 63 13.96 -6.57 20.92
CA GLY A 63 15.01 -5.84 21.62
C GLY A 63 16.09 -6.71 22.28
N PHE A 64 16.45 -7.85 21.68
CA PHE A 64 17.53 -8.73 22.15
C PHE A 64 18.74 -8.74 21.21
#